data_AF-A0A8H5M8Z5-F1
#
_entry.id   AF-A0A8H5M8Z5-F1
#
_cell.length_a   1.000
_cell.length_b   1.000
_cell.length_c   1.000
_cell.angle_alpha   90.00
_cell.angle_beta   90.00
_cell.angle_gamma   90.00
#
_symmetry.space_group_name_H-M   'P 1'
#
loop_
_entity.id
_entity.type
_entity.pdbx_description
1 polymer ?
#
loop_
_entity_poly.entity_id
_entity_poly.type
_entity_poly.pdbx_seq_one_letter_code
_entity_poly.pdbx_strand_id
1 'polypeptide(L)'
;MAPVQLHPVDNKLSSENGIGMKAPNALASYGVVENYEGQYQFAPIKEAEVTRAMIKRYFETMYDRAVSDVVIVGAGSSGLTCAYRLASNRPDLKITIVEANVAPGGGAWLGGQLMTPMVIRKPAHRFLEEIGVPYEDEGAYVVVKHAALFTSTLLSRVLAMPNVVMMNATAVEDLIIHEDYTGTQRISGVVTNWTLVALNHDTQSCMDPNTITCPVVVSATGHDGPMGAFSAKRMVTAGMLKELGNMRGLDMNRSEPAIVNNTREVAPGLVMAGMELSEFDGKNRMGPTFGGMIGSGIKAAYETLRILDSVTVVDGKVVAAPA
;
A
#
# COMPACT_ATOMS: atom_id res chain seq x y z
N MET A 1 -37.42 -19.09 25.22
CA MET A 1 -36.78 -19.08 23.89
C MET A 1 -35.66 -20.12 23.93
N ALA A 2 -35.55 -20.98 22.92
CA ALA A 2 -34.41 -21.91 22.85
C ALA A 2 -33.12 -21.08 22.68
N PRO A 3 -32.00 -21.46 23.34
CA PRO A 3 -30.74 -20.74 23.17
C PRO A 3 -30.29 -20.77 21.71
N VAL A 4 -29.82 -19.63 21.21
CA VAL A 4 -29.25 -19.52 19.86
C VAL A 4 -27.93 -20.28 19.88
N GLN A 5 -27.91 -21.47 19.30
CA GLN A 5 -26.70 -22.28 19.20
C GLN A 5 -25.90 -21.78 18.00
N LEU A 6 -24.89 -20.95 18.25
CA LEU A 6 -23.89 -20.64 17.23
C LEU A 6 -23.08 -21.91 16.98
N HIS A 7 -23.11 -22.43 15.75
CA HIS A 7 -22.23 -23.54 15.39
C HIS A 7 -20.78 -23.07 15.52
N PRO A 8 -19.89 -23.88 16.12
CA PRO A 8 -18.47 -23.59 16.08
C PRO A 8 -18.08 -23.40 14.62
N VAL A 9 -17.50 -22.24 14.28
CA VAL A 9 -16.86 -22.08 12.98
C VAL A 9 -15.66 -23.03 13.01
N ASP A 10 -15.64 -24.02 12.11
CA ASP A 10 -14.49 -24.91 11.93
C ASP A 10 -13.26 -24.03 11.66
N ASN A 11 -12.46 -23.81 12.69
CA ASN A 11 -11.27 -22.96 12.65
C ASN A 11 -10.10 -23.68 11.95
N LYS A 12 -10.38 -24.38 10.83
CA LYS A 12 -9.37 -24.81 9.87
C LYS A 12 -8.99 -23.61 8.99
N LEU A 13 -8.58 -22.50 9.61
CA LEU A 13 -7.56 -21.66 9.00
C LEU A 13 -6.30 -22.53 8.98
N SER A 14 -6.01 -23.11 7.82
CA SER A 14 -4.85 -23.97 7.61
C SER A 14 -3.62 -23.30 8.20
N SER A 15 -2.90 -24.06 9.03
CA SER A 15 -1.59 -23.71 9.58
C SER A 15 -0.51 -23.53 8.52
N GLU A 16 -0.87 -23.48 7.24
CA GLU A 16 0.04 -23.30 6.10
C GLU A 16 0.45 -21.83 5.89
N ASN A 17 -0.22 -20.87 6.53
CA ASN A 17 0.07 -19.44 6.36
C ASN A 17 1.04 -18.82 7.39
N GLY A 18 1.86 -19.61 8.11
CA GLY A 18 3.02 -19.08 8.85
C GLY A 18 2.76 -18.01 9.93
N ILE A 19 1.49 -17.74 10.28
CA ILE A 19 1.14 -16.79 11.35
C ILE A 19 1.48 -17.47 12.68
N GLY A 20 2.67 -17.19 13.18
CA GLY A 20 3.22 -17.77 14.40
C GLY A 20 2.30 -17.53 15.61
N MET A 21 1.49 -18.53 15.96
CA MET A 21 0.89 -18.61 17.29
C MET A 21 2.01 -18.87 18.30
N LYS A 22 2.51 -17.81 18.96
CA LYS A 22 3.31 -17.99 20.18
C LYS A 22 2.40 -18.58 21.26
N ALA A 23 2.75 -19.76 21.76
CA ALA A 23 2.07 -20.39 22.89
C ALA A 23 2.09 -19.47 24.12
N PRO A 24 0.98 -19.34 24.87
CA PRO A 24 0.98 -18.55 26.09
C PRO A 24 1.76 -19.28 27.20
N ASN A 25 2.76 -18.60 27.75
CA ASN A 25 3.40 -18.97 29.02
C ASN A 25 2.37 -18.87 30.16
N ALA A 26 2.31 -19.93 30.98
CA ALA A 26 1.68 -20.05 32.32
C ALA A 26 0.43 -19.17 32.58
N LEU A 27 -0.75 -19.70 32.27
CA LEU A 27 -2.04 -19.13 32.61
C LEU A 27 -2.27 -19.13 34.14
N ALA A 28 -2.21 -17.94 34.75
CA ALA A 28 -3.17 -17.66 35.81
C ALA A 28 -4.57 -17.70 35.16
N SER A 29 -5.49 -18.50 35.68
CA SER A 29 -6.86 -18.55 35.14
C SER A 29 -7.55 -17.21 35.43
N TYR A 30 -7.64 -16.34 34.45
CA TYR A 30 -8.25 -14.99 34.58
C TYR A 30 -9.78 -15.00 34.77
N GLY A 31 -10.39 -16.14 35.10
CA GLY A 31 -11.83 -16.25 35.30
C GLY A 31 -12.64 -15.85 34.06
N VAL A 32 -12.18 -16.21 32.87
CA VAL A 32 -12.89 -15.92 31.61
C VAL A 32 -14.11 -16.83 31.46
N VAL A 33 -15.22 -16.27 31.00
CA VAL A 33 -16.48 -17.01 30.77
C VAL A 33 -17.03 -16.65 29.40
N GLU A 34 -17.11 -17.63 28.50
CA GLU A 34 -17.80 -17.50 27.22
C GLU A 34 -19.24 -18.02 27.39
N ASN A 35 -20.14 -17.12 27.81
CA ASN A 35 -21.55 -17.45 28.00
C ASN A 35 -22.46 -16.34 27.46
N TYR A 36 -23.15 -16.62 26.37
CA TYR A 36 -24.06 -15.68 25.70
C TYR A 36 -25.45 -15.54 26.36
N GLU A 37 -25.72 -16.28 27.43
CA GLU A 37 -26.96 -16.19 28.22
C GLU A 37 -26.86 -15.14 29.35
N GLY A 38 -25.88 -14.24 29.28
CA GLY A 38 -25.74 -13.10 30.20
C GLY A 38 -24.66 -13.26 31.27
N GLN A 39 -23.80 -14.27 31.17
CA GLN A 39 -22.64 -14.47 32.07
C GLN A 39 -21.29 -14.32 31.35
N TYR A 40 -21.25 -13.62 30.21
CA TYR A 40 -20.02 -13.39 29.46
C TYR A 40 -19.03 -12.55 30.27
N GLN A 41 -17.80 -13.02 30.40
CA GLN A 41 -16.75 -12.35 31.17
C GLN A 41 -15.39 -12.42 30.46
N PHE A 42 -14.85 -11.26 30.10
CA PHE A 42 -13.46 -11.12 29.66
C PHE A 42 -12.49 -11.18 30.85
N ALA A 43 -11.22 -11.42 30.55
CA ALA A 43 -10.15 -11.24 31.54
C ALA A 43 -10.10 -9.75 31.97
N PRO A 44 -9.77 -9.46 33.24
CA PRO A 44 -9.63 -8.08 33.71
C PRO A 44 -8.47 -7.38 32.98
N ILE A 45 -8.64 -6.08 32.71
CA ILE A 45 -7.66 -5.24 32.02
C ILE A 45 -7.67 -3.81 32.58
N LYS A 46 -6.56 -3.09 32.48
CA LYS A 46 -6.47 -1.65 32.80
C LYS A 46 -6.27 -0.81 31.55
N GLU A 47 -6.83 0.39 31.52
CA GLU A 47 -6.73 1.32 30.39
C GLU A 47 -5.27 1.64 30.05
N ALA A 48 -4.43 1.84 31.07
CA ALA A 48 -3.01 2.12 30.88
C ALA A 48 -2.24 0.95 30.22
N GLU A 49 -2.69 -0.29 30.39
CA GLU A 49 -2.07 -1.47 29.75
C GLU A 49 -2.35 -1.45 28.25
N VAL A 50 -3.58 -1.11 27.85
CA VAL A 50 -3.98 -0.94 26.45
C VAL A 50 -3.19 0.20 25.80
N THR A 51 -3.11 1.37 26.44
CA THR A 51 -2.35 2.52 25.92
C THR A 51 -0.86 2.21 25.78
N ARG A 52 -0.23 1.60 26.79
CA ARG A 52 1.18 1.19 26.72
C ARG A 52 1.41 0.16 25.61
N ALA A 53 0.48 -0.78 25.44
CA ALA A 53 0.59 -1.80 24.40
C ALA A 53 0.60 -1.19 22.99
N MET A 54 -0.24 -0.18 22.72
CA MET A 54 -0.31 0.50 21.44
C MET A 54 0.91 1.41 21.21
N ILE A 55 1.22 2.31 22.17
CA ILE A 55 2.34 3.25 22.07
C ILE A 55 3.64 2.50 21.81
N LYS A 56 3.94 1.47 22.62
CA LYS A 56 5.18 0.71 22.49
C LYS A 56 5.35 0.17 21.07
N ARG A 57 4.34 -0.54 20.55
CA ARG A 57 4.42 -1.16 19.22
C ARG A 57 4.50 -0.12 18.11
N TYR A 58 3.70 0.93 18.17
CA TYR A 58 3.68 1.96 17.14
C TYR A 58 5.02 2.69 17.05
N PHE A 59 5.58 3.12 18.17
CA PHE A 59 6.86 3.83 18.19
C PHE A 59 8.07 2.91 17.91
N GLU A 60 8.02 1.64 18.31
CA GLU A 60 9.01 0.64 17.87
C GLU A 60 8.98 0.46 16.34
N THR A 61 7.79 0.38 15.75
CA THR A 61 7.61 0.33 14.29
C THR A 61 8.12 1.61 13.62
N MET A 62 7.79 2.80 14.12
CA MET A 62 8.30 4.06 13.57
C MET A 62 9.83 4.14 13.65
N TYR A 63 10.41 3.72 14.77
CA TYR A 63 11.86 3.69 14.96
C TYR A 63 12.54 2.75 13.96
N ASP A 64 12.02 1.53 13.81
CA ASP A 64 12.53 0.54 12.84
C ASP A 64 12.40 1.02 11.38
N ARG A 65 11.31 1.76 11.07
CA ARG A 65 10.97 2.20 9.71
C ARG A 65 11.39 3.61 9.37
N ALA A 66 12.11 4.31 10.25
CA ALA A 66 12.79 5.55 9.91
C ALA A 66 13.76 5.38 8.72
N VAL A 67 14.29 4.15 8.54
CA VAL A 67 14.99 3.70 7.35
C VAL A 67 14.29 2.45 6.81
N SER A 68 13.85 2.50 5.55
CA SER A 68 13.19 1.39 4.85
C SER A 68 13.91 1.08 3.54
N ASP A 69 13.75 -0.14 3.02
CA ASP A 69 14.30 -0.49 1.70
C ASP A 69 13.39 0.02 0.58
N VAL A 70 12.07 -0.01 0.82
CA VAL A 70 11.08 0.53 -0.11
C VAL A 70 9.99 1.26 0.67
N VAL A 71 9.66 2.47 0.23
CA VAL A 71 8.43 3.16 0.66
C VAL A 71 7.42 3.18 -0.47
N ILE A 72 6.19 2.70 -0.20
CA ILE A 72 5.08 2.73 -1.15
C ILE A 72 4.09 3.81 -0.69
N VAL A 73 3.87 4.83 -1.52
CA VAL A 73 2.96 5.94 -1.22
C VAL A 73 1.61 5.69 -1.89
N GLY A 74 0.58 5.47 -1.07
CA GLY A 74 -0.77 5.12 -1.50
C GLY A 74 -1.03 3.61 -1.51
N ALA A 75 -1.92 3.16 -0.63
CA ALA A 75 -2.40 1.78 -0.50
C ALA A 75 -3.62 1.52 -1.40
N GLY A 76 -3.64 2.06 -2.62
CA GLY A 76 -4.62 1.72 -3.65
C GLY A 76 -4.36 0.35 -4.29
N SER A 77 -5.14 -0.01 -5.30
CA SER A 77 -5.00 -1.31 -6.00
C SER A 77 -3.60 -1.53 -6.60
N SER A 78 -2.99 -0.51 -7.21
CA SER A 78 -1.62 -0.61 -7.73
C SER A 78 -0.57 -0.69 -6.63
N GLY A 79 -0.68 0.14 -5.59
CA GLY A 79 0.25 0.15 -4.45
C GLY A 79 0.23 -1.14 -3.65
N LEU A 80 -0.96 -1.67 -3.33
CA LEU A 80 -1.12 -2.96 -2.65
C LEU A 80 -0.62 -4.13 -3.51
N THR A 81 -0.86 -4.09 -4.82
CA THR A 81 -0.34 -5.13 -5.73
C THR A 81 1.19 -5.10 -5.79
N CYS A 82 1.80 -3.91 -5.81
CA CYS A 82 3.24 -3.72 -5.72
C CYS A 82 3.78 -4.29 -4.41
N ALA A 83 3.18 -3.92 -3.27
CA ALA A 83 3.56 -4.38 -1.95
C ALA A 83 3.54 -5.91 -1.86
N TYR A 84 2.45 -6.55 -2.30
CA TYR A 84 2.31 -7.99 -2.32
C TYR A 84 3.43 -8.66 -3.12
N ARG A 85 3.71 -8.16 -4.33
CA ARG A 85 4.76 -8.72 -5.20
C ARG A 85 6.15 -8.53 -4.62
N LEU A 86 6.46 -7.35 -4.09
CA LEU A 86 7.77 -7.10 -3.48
C LEU A 86 7.98 -8.00 -2.27
N ALA A 87 7.03 -7.98 -1.33
CA ALA A 87 7.15 -8.72 -0.08
C ALA A 87 7.22 -10.24 -0.30
N SER A 88 6.46 -10.77 -1.27
CA SER A 88 6.50 -12.20 -1.60
C SER A 88 7.84 -12.65 -2.20
N ASN A 89 8.46 -11.81 -3.04
CA ASN A 89 9.70 -12.17 -3.73
C ASN A 89 10.97 -11.85 -2.93
N ARG A 90 10.88 -10.90 -2.00
CA ARG A 90 12.01 -10.40 -1.21
C ARG A 90 11.63 -10.26 0.25
N PRO A 91 11.53 -11.38 0.99
CA PRO A 91 11.18 -11.36 2.42
C PRO A 91 12.23 -10.66 3.29
N ASP A 92 13.41 -10.40 2.74
CA ASP A 92 14.51 -9.64 3.36
C ASP A 92 14.28 -8.12 3.39
N LEU A 93 13.45 -7.58 2.48
CA LEU A 93 13.27 -6.12 2.35
C LEU A 93 12.25 -5.57 3.34
N LYS A 94 12.61 -4.47 4.00
CA LYS A 94 11.70 -3.62 4.78
C LYS A 94 10.82 -2.78 3.86
N ILE A 95 9.57 -3.20 3.69
CA ILE A 95 8.57 -2.50 2.87
C ILE A 95 7.64 -1.69 3.79
N THR A 96 7.59 -0.38 3.58
CA THR A 96 6.75 0.54 4.36
C THR A 96 5.72 1.19 3.45
N ILE A 97 4.44 0.97 3.73
CA ILE A 97 3.33 1.57 3.00
C ILE A 97 2.86 2.81 3.77
N VAL A 98 2.80 3.96 3.12
CA VAL A 98 2.25 5.20 3.68
C VAL A 98 0.92 5.49 2.99
N GLU A 99 -0.16 5.52 3.75
CA GLU A 99 -1.53 5.73 3.26
C GLU A 99 -2.19 6.91 3.96
N ALA A 100 -2.64 7.89 3.17
CA ALA A 100 -3.24 9.10 3.71
C ALA A 100 -4.58 8.84 4.41
N ASN A 101 -5.40 7.93 3.89
CA ASN A 101 -6.69 7.66 4.50
C ASN A 101 -6.56 6.78 5.73
N VAL A 102 -7.54 6.87 6.64
CA VAL A 102 -7.68 5.88 7.71
C VAL A 102 -7.92 4.48 7.11
N ALA A 103 -8.76 4.39 6.08
CA ALA A 103 -9.03 3.14 5.39
C ALA A 103 -8.15 3.02 4.12
N PRO A 104 -7.28 2.00 4.02
CA PRO A 104 -6.55 1.73 2.77
C PRO A 104 -7.49 1.17 1.69
N GLY A 105 -6.96 0.92 0.50
CA GLY A 105 -7.69 0.39 -0.66
C GLY A 105 -7.98 1.41 -1.75
N GLY A 106 -7.86 2.71 -1.43
CA GLY A 106 -8.10 3.81 -2.37
C GLY A 106 -9.48 3.69 -3.04
N GLY A 107 -9.50 3.84 -4.37
CA GLY A 107 -10.75 3.72 -5.16
C GLY A 107 -11.24 2.29 -5.42
N ALA A 108 -10.56 1.24 -4.92
CA ALA A 108 -10.88 -0.15 -5.23
C ALA A 108 -11.94 -0.78 -4.31
N TRP A 109 -12.70 0.03 -3.58
CA TRP A 109 -13.84 -0.44 -2.78
C TRP A 109 -15.12 -0.63 -3.61
N LEU A 110 -15.21 0.02 -4.76
CA LEU A 110 -16.37 0.02 -5.64
C LEU A 110 -15.95 -0.15 -7.11
N GLY A 111 -16.91 -0.51 -7.94
CA GLY A 111 -16.84 -0.37 -9.40
C GLY A 111 -17.21 1.05 -9.84
N GLY A 112 -17.75 1.17 -11.05
CA GLY A 112 -18.21 2.47 -11.58
C GLY A 112 -19.48 2.96 -10.91
N GLN A 113 -19.60 4.28 -10.71
CA GLN A 113 -20.86 4.92 -10.28
C GLN A 113 -21.48 4.31 -9.02
N LEU A 114 -20.66 3.99 -8.03
CA LEU A 114 -21.05 3.35 -6.76
C LEU A 114 -21.58 1.92 -6.89
N MET A 115 -21.50 1.31 -8.08
CA MET A 115 -21.78 -0.10 -8.26
C MET A 115 -20.67 -0.96 -7.65
N THR A 116 -20.95 -2.25 -7.55
CA THR A 116 -20.19 -3.20 -6.76
C THR A 116 -19.17 -4.04 -7.54
N PRO A 117 -19.52 -4.58 -8.74
CA PRO A 117 -18.64 -5.50 -9.45
C PRO A 117 -17.34 -4.85 -9.93
N MET A 118 -16.25 -5.63 -9.89
CA MET A 118 -14.93 -5.20 -10.35
C MET A 118 -14.57 -5.96 -11.63
N VAL A 119 -14.54 -5.22 -12.75
CA VAL A 119 -14.17 -5.74 -14.06
C VAL A 119 -12.66 -5.72 -14.24
N ILE A 120 -12.08 -6.85 -14.65
CA ILE A 120 -10.65 -7.02 -14.85
C ILE A 120 -10.41 -7.70 -16.21
N ARG A 121 -9.77 -6.98 -17.15
CA ARG A 121 -9.38 -7.54 -18.45
C ARG A 121 -8.25 -8.57 -18.32
N LYS A 122 -8.28 -9.61 -19.15
CA LYS A 122 -7.18 -10.59 -19.22
C LYS A 122 -5.92 -9.93 -19.84
N PRO A 123 -4.70 -10.30 -19.39
CA PRO A 123 -4.37 -11.45 -18.55
C PRO A 123 -4.36 -11.18 -17.03
N ALA A 124 -4.86 -10.04 -16.52
CA ALA A 124 -4.75 -9.69 -15.10
C ALA A 124 -5.52 -10.64 -14.14
N HIS A 125 -6.48 -11.43 -14.63
CA HIS A 125 -7.12 -12.52 -13.87
C HIS A 125 -6.14 -13.51 -13.22
N ARG A 126 -4.94 -13.74 -13.80
CA ARG A 126 -3.91 -14.62 -13.22
C ARG A 126 -3.49 -14.17 -11.82
N PHE A 127 -3.53 -12.86 -11.56
CA PHE A 127 -3.25 -12.34 -10.22
C PHE A 127 -4.38 -12.67 -9.23
N LEU A 128 -5.64 -12.72 -9.69
CA LEU A 128 -6.77 -13.13 -8.86
C LEU A 128 -6.65 -14.60 -8.46
N GLU A 129 -6.26 -15.47 -9.40
CA GLU A 129 -5.97 -16.88 -9.13
C GLU A 129 -4.89 -17.02 -8.05
N GLU A 130 -3.81 -16.26 -8.17
CA GLU A 130 -2.69 -16.25 -7.22
C GLU A 130 -3.11 -15.83 -5.79
N ILE A 131 -3.93 -14.78 -5.66
CA ILE A 131 -4.39 -14.31 -4.35
C ILE A 131 -5.67 -15.01 -3.86
N GLY A 132 -6.24 -15.92 -4.64
CA GLY A 132 -7.44 -16.69 -4.30
C GLY A 132 -8.73 -15.86 -4.29
N VAL A 133 -8.86 -14.87 -5.17
CA VAL A 133 -10.10 -14.08 -5.33
C VAL A 133 -10.96 -14.72 -6.41
N PRO A 134 -12.17 -15.21 -6.10
CA PRO A 134 -13.06 -15.80 -7.10
C PRO A 134 -13.61 -14.74 -8.05
N TYR A 135 -13.84 -15.16 -9.30
CA TYR A 135 -14.41 -14.33 -10.35
C TYR A 135 -15.26 -15.16 -11.31
N GLU A 136 -16.10 -14.48 -12.06
CA GLU A 136 -16.85 -15.01 -13.19
C GLU A 136 -16.08 -14.69 -14.48
N ASP A 137 -15.89 -15.69 -15.36
CA ASP A 137 -15.13 -15.54 -16.60
C ASP A 137 -16.07 -15.19 -17.77
N GLU A 138 -15.84 -14.02 -18.39
CA GLU A 138 -16.63 -13.46 -19.49
C GLU A 138 -15.83 -13.44 -20.81
N GLY A 139 -14.83 -14.33 -20.94
CA GLY A 139 -14.00 -14.46 -22.12
C GLY A 139 -12.80 -13.51 -22.11
N ALA A 140 -12.96 -12.28 -22.62
CA ALA A 140 -11.87 -11.30 -22.72
C ALA A 140 -11.55 -10.59 -21.38
N TYR A 141 -12.45 -10.73 -20.40
CA TYR A 141 -12.35 -10.15 -19.07
C TYR A 141 -12.99 -11.09 -18.06
N VAL A 142 -12.79 -10.78 -16.78
CA VAL A 142 -13.42 -11.47 -15.65
C VAL A 142 -14.08 -10.43 -14.74
N VAL A 143 -15.03 -10.88 -13.92
CA VAL A 143 -15.78 -10.03 -12.99
C VAL A 143 -15.65 -10.59 -11.58
N VAL A 144 -15.03 -9.83 -10.69
CA VAL A 144 -15.09 -10.12 -9.25
C VAL A 144 -16.42 -9.57 -8.72
N LYS A 145 -17.18 -10.40 -8.02
CA LYS A 145 -18.54 -10.07 -7.52
C LYS A 145 -18.62 -8.73 -6.78
N HIS A 146 -17.53 -8.36 -6.10
CA HIS A 146 -17.42 -7.09 -5.41
C HIS A 146 -15.96 -6.61 -5.40
N ALA A 147 -15.72 -5.35 -5.77
CA ALA A 147 -14.41 -4.70 -5.65
C ALA A 147 -13.79 -4.84 -4.25
N ALA A 148 -14.60 -4.71 -3.19
CA ALA A 148 -14.18 -4.94 -1.81
C ALA A 148 -13.63 -6.35 -1.55
N LEU A 149 -14.10 -7.39 -2.26
CA LEU A 149 -13.57 -8.76 -2.10
C LEU A 149 -12.12 -8.86 -2.58
N PHE A 150 -11.81 -8.24 -3.73
CA PHE A 150 -10.44 -8.14 -4.20
C PHE A 150 -9.57 -7.36 -3.21
N THR A 151 -10.02 -6.17 -2.83
CA THR A 151 -9.26 -5.24 -2.00
C THR A 151 -8.99 -5.79 -0.60
N SER A 152 -10.01 -6.34 0.07
CA SER A 152 -9.85 -6.90 1.42
C SER A 152 -8.97 -8.16 1.44
N THR A 153 -9.09 -9.02 0.42
CA THR A 153 -8.26 -10.22 0.28
C THR A 153 -6.80 -9.84 0.07
N LEU A 154 -6.52 -8.94 -0.86
CA LEU A 154 -5.17 -8.46 -1.12
C LEU A 154 -4.58 -7.76 0.10
N LEU A 155 -5.34 -6.87 0.74
CA LEU A 155 -4.93 -6.16 1.94
C LEU A 155 -4.59 -7.13 3.08
N SER A 156 -5.44 -8.14 3.33
CA SER A 156 -5.19 -9.16 4.36
C SER A 156 -3.91 -9.94 4.09
N ARG A 157 -3.64 -10.32 2.82
CA ARG A 157 -2.41 -11.04 2.46
C ARG A 157 -1.17 -10.16 2.64
N VAL A 158 -1.24 -8.90 2.23
CA VAL A 158 -0.14 -7.93 2.38
C VAL A 158 0.18 -7.67 3.85
N LEU A 159 -0.84 -7.39 4.68
CA LEU A 159 -0.64 -7.09 6.11
C LEU A 159 -0.18 -8.31 6.94
N ALA A 160 -0.39 -9.53 6.43
CA ALA A 160 0.11 -10.75 7.08
C ALA A 160 1.61 -11.00 6.84
N MET A 161 2.25 -10.28 5.90
CA MET A 161 3.66 -10.45 5.57
C MET A 161 4.55 -9.76 6.63
N PRO A 162 5.52 -10.48 7.24
CA PRO A 162 6.27 -9.96 8.40
C PRO A 162 7.19 -8.78 8.06
N ASN A 163 7.54 -8.60 6.80
CA ASN A 163 8.42 -7.54 6.33
C ASN A 163 7.67 -6.28 5.85
N VAL A 164 6.33 -6.32 5.84
CA VAL A 164 5.47 -5.19 5.48
C VAL A 164 4.97 -4.46 6.74
N VAL A 165 5.04 -3.14 6.71
CA VAL A 165 4.39 -2.25 7.66
C VAL A 165 3.50 -1.28 6.89
N MET A 166 2.30 -1.02 7.39
CA MET A 166 1.43 0.04 6.88
C MET A 166 1.24 1.13 7.92
N MET A 167 1.51 2.37 7.53
CA MET A 167 1.23 3.59 8.27
C MET A 167 0.08 4.31 7.56
N ASN A 168 -1.15 3.94 7.93
CA ASN A 168 -2.37 4.61 7.48
C ASN A 168 -2.68 5.84 8.34
N ALA A 169 -3.53 6.74 7.84
CA ALA A 169 -3.73 8.09 8.38
C ALA A 169 -2.45 8.96 8.38
N THR A 170 -1.50 8.63 7.51
CA THR A 170 -0.22 9.31 7.34
C THR A 170 -0.09 9.78 5.90
N ALA A 171 0.02 11.09 5.68
CA ALA A 171 0.23 11.68 4.37
C ALA A 171 1.72 11.80 4.09
N VAL A 172 2.09 11.69 2.82
CA VAL A 172 3.36 12.20 2.31
C VAL A 172 3.12 13.63 1.83
N GLU A 173 3.88 14.58 2.39
CA GLU A 173 3.75 16.01 2.10
C GLU A 173 4.90 16.55 1.25
N ASP A 174 6.05 15.88 1.29
CA ASP A 174 7.22 16.20 0.46
C ASP A 174 8.05 14.93 0.16
N LEU A 175 9.03 15.05 -0.72
CA LEU A 175 10.04 14.05 -1.04
C LEU A 175 11.38 14.48 -0.46
N ILE A 176 12.16 13.52 0.03
CA ILE A 176 13.56 13.77 0.38
C ILE A 176 14.37 13.73 -0.91
N ILE A 177 14.94 14.85 -1.34
CA ILE A 177 15.70 14.96 -2.59
C ILE A 177 17.15 15.37 -2.26
N HIS A 178 18.10 14.54 -2.69
CA HIS A 178 19.53 14.76 -2.50
C HIS A 178 20.29 14.44 -3.78
N GLU A 179 21.50 14.98 -3.93
CA GLU A 179 22.45 14.45 -4.91
C GLU A 179 22.97 13.10 -4.41
N ASP A 180 22.98 12.09 -5.30
CA ASP A 180 23.59 10.79 -5.02
C ASP A 180 25.11 10.83 -5.21
N TYR A 181 25.76 9.67 -5.06
CA TYR A 181 27.21 9.52 -5.20
C TYR A 181 27.76 9.91 -6.60
N THR A 182 26.90 10.07 -7.60
CA THR A 182 27.26 10.51 -8.95
C THR A 182 27.05 12.02 -9.17
N GLY A 183 26.51 12.74 -8.16
CA GLY A 183 26.08 14.14 -8.30
C GLY A 183 24.71 14.28 -8.98
N THR A 184 23.94 13.19 -9.13
CA THR A 184 22.62 13.22 -9.76
C THR A 184 21.54 13.43 -8.69
N GLN A 185 20.58 14.33 -8.94
CA GLN A 185 19.42 14.47 -8.06
C GLN A 185 18.61 13.16 -7.99
N ARG A 186 18.36 12.70 -6.76
CA ARG A 186 17.72 11.44 -6.44
C ARG A 186 16.70 11.61 -5.32
N ILE A 187 15.55 10.97 -5.47
CA ILE A 187 14.57 10.78 -4.40
C ILE A 187 15.12 9.71 -3.45
N SER A 188 15.31 10.09 -2.19
CA SER A 188 15.95 9.27 -1.15
C SER A 188 15.04 9.04 0.06
N GLY A 189 13.73 9.24 -0.10
CA GLY A 189 12.75 9.06 0.96
C GLY A 189 11.55 9.99 0.83
N VAL A 190 10.75 10.01 1.88
CA VAL A 190 9.50 10.78 1.97
C VAL A 190 9.46 11.62 3.24
N VAL A 191 8.78 12.75 3.13
CA VAL A 191 8.44 13.63 4.25
C VAL A 191 6.97 13.36 4.59
N THR A 192 6.71 13.01 5.84
CA THR A 192 5.44 12.45 6.30
C THR A 192 4.82 13.28 7.40
N ASN A 193 3.51 13.22 7.52
CA ASN A 193 2.80 13.77 8.66
C ASN A 193 1.49 13.04 8.85
N TRP A 194 0.82 13.27 9.98
CA TRP A 194 -0.58 12.87 10.10
C TRP A 194 -1.38 13.56 9.01
N THR A 195 -2.27 12.83 8.34
CA THR A 195 -3.04 13.40 7.22
C THR A 195 -3.89 14.59 7.67
N LEU A 196 -4.41 14.56 8.91
CA LEU A 196 -5.13 15.70 9.45
C LEU A 196 -4.24 16.92 9.69
N VAL A 197 -2.95 16.74 10.02
CA VAL A 197 -2.01 17.87 10.09
C VAL A 197 -1.77 18.42 8.70
N ALA A 198 -1.50 17.54 7.73
CA ALA A 198 -1.24 17.91 6.34
C ALA A 198 -2.39 18.71 5.68
N LEU A 199 -3.63 18.41 6.06
CA LEU A 199 -4.82 19.11 5.57
C LEU A 199 -5.12 20.42 6.30
N ASN A 200 -4.38 20.78 7.34
CA ASN A 200 -4.74 21.87 8.26
C ASN A 200 -3.58 22.83 8.58
N HIS A 201 -2.52 22.88 7.76
CA HIS A 201 -1.38 23.80 7.94
C HIS A 201 -1.78 25.28 8.05
N ASP A 202 -2.85 25.70 7.39
CA ASP A 202 -3.32 27.10 7.41
C ASP A 202 -4.21 27.44 8.63
N THR A 203 -4.53 26.46 9.49
CA THR A 203 -5.52 26.63 10.57
C THR A 203 -4.93 26.55 11.97
N GLN A 204 -3.63 26.29 12.09
CA GLN A 204 -2.90 26.16 13.35
C GLN A 204 -1.52 26.83 13.22
N SER A 205 -0.75 26.89 14.31
CA SER A 205 0.69 27.17 14.19
C SER A 205 1.39 26.08 13.37
N CYS A 206 2.57 26.39 12.83
CA CYS A 206 3.34 25.43 12.03
C CYS A 206 3.56 24.11 12.78
N MET A 207 3.29 22.99 12.11
CA MET A 207 3.45 21.63 12.62
C MET A 207 4.37 20.87 11.70
N ASP A 208 5.67 20.90 12.02
CA ASP A 208 6.71 20.31 11.18
C ASP A 208 6.45 18.81 10.92
N PRO A 209 6.82 18.31 9.73
CA PRO A 209 6.67 16.91 9.37
C PRO A 209 7.78 16.04 9.99
N ASN A 210 7.64 14.73 9.80
CA ASN A 210 8.65 13.70 10.08
C ASN A 210 9.20 13.11 8.76
N THR A 211 10.18 12.21 8.81
CA THR A 211 10.84 11.68 7.60
C THR A 211 11.03 10.17 7.63
N ILE A 212 11.02 9.56 6.44
CA ILE A 212 11.41 8.16 6.22
C ILE A 212 12.44 8.14 5.09
N THR A 213 13.64 7.63 5.37
CA THR A 213 14.70 7.45 4.38
C THR A 213 14.54 6.11 3.67
N CYS A 214 14.66 6.09 2.34
CA CYS A 214 14.71 4.85 1.57
C CYS A 214 15.39 5.02 0.21
N PRO A 215 16.03 3.97 -0.33
CA PRO A 215 16.69 4.05 -1.61
C PRO A 215 15.69 4.11 -2.78
N VAL A 216 14.47 3.59 -2.63
CA VAL A 216 13.44 3.60 -3.66
C VAL A 216 12.06 3.92 -3.07
N VAL A 217 11.41 4.93 -3.63
CA VAL A 217 10.00 5.28 -3.40
C VAL A 217 9.17 4.75 -4.57
N VAL A 218 8.06 4.07 -4.28
CA VAL A 218 7.01 3.74 -5.26
C VAL A 218 5.81 4.64 -5.01
N SER A 219 5.53 5.56 -5.92
CA SER A 219 4.35 6.43 -5.83
C SER A 219 3.18 5.87 -6.63
N ALA A 220 2.08 5.61 -5.92
CA ALA A 220 0.85 5.01 -6.43
C ALA A 220 -0.39 5.76 -5.92
N THR A 221 -0.33 7.10 -5.88
CA THR A 221 -1.32 7.95 -5.21
C THR A 221 -2.60 8.22 -6.02
N GLY A 222 -2.76 7.57 -7.17
CA GLY A 222 -3.91 7.78 -8.05
C GLY A 222 -3.89 9.15 -8.72
N HIS A 223 -5.05 9.59 -9.24
CA HIS A 223 -5.18 10.84 -10.00
C HIS A 223 -6.11 11.86 -9.32
N ASP A 224 -7.15 11.41 -8.61
CA ASP A 224 -8.19 12.26 -8.03
C ASP A 224 -7.92 12.63 -6.57
N GLY A 225 -8.58 13.70 -6.13
CA GLY A 225 -8.67 14.10 -4.72
C GLY A 225 -7.52 14.99 -4.23
N PRO A 226 -7.60 15.47 -2.98
CA PRO A 226 -6.62 16.40 -2.41
C PRO A 226 -5.18 15.88 -2.38
N MET A 227 -5.02 14.55 -2.27
CA MET A 227 -3.71 13.87 -2.19
C MET A 227 -3.36 13.11 -3.48
N GLY A 228 -4.18 13.22 -4.54
CA GLY A 228 -3.98 12.50 -5.78
C GLY A 228 -2.81 13.04 -6.60
N ALA A 229 -2.09 12.15 -7.27
CA ALA A 229 -0.92 12.43 -8.11
C ALA A 229 0.16 13.26 -7.40
N PHE A 230 0.36 13.00 -6.11
CA PHE A 230 1.23 13.78 -5.24
C PHE A 230 2.64 13.91 -5.80
N SER A 231 3.33 12.80 -6.07
CA SER A 231 4.74 12.82 -6.47
C SER A 231 4.91 13.43 -7.86
N ALA A 232 3.97 13.15 -8.77
CA ALA A 232 3.96 13.79 -10.10
C ALA A 232 3.88 15.32 -9.99
N LYS A 233 2.95 15.84 -9.18
CA LYS A 233 2.81 17.29 -8.91
C LYS A 233 4.03 17.83 -8.18
N ARG A 234 4.57 17.07 -7.23
CA ARG A 234 5.73 17.50 -6.45
C ARG A 234 6.98 17.63 -7.30
N MET A 235 7.19 16.73 -8.26
CA MET A 235 8.31 16.84 -9.22
C MET A 235 8.28 18.15 -10.01
N VAL A 236 7.10 18.67 -10.36
CA VAL A 236 7.00 19.99 -11.04
C VAL A 236 7.44 21.11 -10.11
N THR A 237 6.87 21.15 -8.90
CA THR A 237 7.18 22.23 -7.93
C THR A 237 8.59 22.13 -7.35
N ALA A 238 9.22 20.96 -7.39
CA ALA A 238 10.62 20.75 -7.04
C ALA A 238 11.59 21.04 -8.20
N GLY A 239 11.09 21.37 -9.40
CA GLY A 239 11.91 21.67 -10.57
C GLY A 239 12.53 20.45 -11.28
N MET A 240 12.11 19.23 -10.93
CA MET A 240 12.56 17.98 -11.55
C MET A 240 11.77 17.62 -12.82
N LEU A 241 10.59 18.22 -12.99
CA LEU A 241 9.74 18.08 -14.17
C LEU A 241 9.28 19.47 -14.61
N LYS A 242 9.27 19.74 -15.92
CA LYS A 242 8.82 21.04 -16.43
C LYS A 242 7.33 21.29 -16.16
N GLU A 243 6.50 20.32 -16.52
CA GLU A 243 5.04 20.39 -16.40
C GLU A 243 4.45 18.97 -16.41
N LEU A 244 3.21 18.82 -15.93
CA LEU A 244 2.48 17.56 -16.01
C LEU A 244 2.03 17.25 -17.44
N GLY A 245 1.99 15.97 -17.80
CA GLY A 245 1.37 15.52 -19.03
C GLY A 245 -0.16 15.67 -19.04
N ASN A 246 -0.79 15.71 -17.86
CA ASN A 246 -2.24 15.83 -17.59
C ASN A 246 -3.07 14.66 -18.14
N MET A 247 -3.78 13.95 -17.26
CA MET A 247 -4.61 12.81 -17.63
C MET A 247 -5.63 13.17 -18.73
N ARG A 248 -5.75 12.30 -19.75
CA ARG A 248 -6.60 12.51 -20.94
C ARG A 248 -7.96 11.81 -20.80
N GLY A 249 -8.83 12.05 -21.78
CA GLY A 249 -10.17 11.45 -21.85
C GLY A 249 -10.17 9.92 -21.75
N LEU A 250 -11.34 9.35 -21.48
CA LEU A 250 -11.48 7.91 -21.24
C LEU A 250 -11.31 7.10 -22.53
N ASP A 251 -10.35 6.16 -22.52
CA ASP A 251 -10.16 5.14 -23.55
C ASP A 251 -9.50 3.91 -22.91
N MET A 252 -10.29 2.88 -22.59
CA MET A 252 -9.80 1.68 -21.89
C MET A 252 -8.74 0.91 -22.68
N ASN A 253 -8.86 0.85 -24.02
CA ASN A 253 -7.96 0.08 -24.87
C ASN A 253 -6.58 0.73 -24.95
N ARG A 254 -6.53 2.06 -25.00
CA ARG A 254 -5.27 2.82 -24.98
C ARG A 254 -4.71 2.97 -23.58
N SER A 255 -5.57 3.18 -22.58
CA SER A 255 -5.17 3.48 -21.20
C SER A 255 -4.45 2.31 -20.53
N GLU A 256 -5.10 1.14 -20.37
CA GLU A 256 -4.55 0.07 -19.54
C GLU A 256 -3.17 -0.42 -20.02
N PRO A 257 -2.95 -0.72 -21.32
CA PRO A 257 -1.61 -1.09 -21.79
C PRO A 257 -0.60 0.04 -21.66
N ALA A 258 -1.00 1.30 -21.89
CA ALA A 258 -0.09 2.43 -21.73
C ALA A 258 0.37 2.58 -20.28
N ILE A 259 -0.53 2.48 -19.30
CA ILE A 259 -0.16 2.58 -17.89
C ILE A 259 0.77 1.43 -17.48
N VAL A 260 0.46 0.19 -17.86
CA VAL A 260 1.32 -0.96 -17.52
C VAL A 260 2.70 -0.83 -18.16
N ASN A 261 2.76 -0.60 -19.48
CA ASN A 261 4.02 -0.60 -20.23
C ASN A 261 4.93 0.58 -19.86
N ASN A 262 4.39 1.69 -19.38
CA ASN A 262 5.15 2.88 -19.01
C ASN A 262 5.45 2.96 -17.51
N THR A 263 4.95 2.04 -16.68
CA THR A 263 5.30 2.00 -15.25
C THR A 263 6.81 1.78 -15.10
N ARG A 264 7.50 2.72 -14.45
CA ARG A 264 8.96 2.82 -14.44
C ARG A 264 9.49 3.72 -13.33
N GLU A 265 10.81 3.73 -13.17
CA GLU A 265 11.55 4.79 -12.49
C GLU A 265 11.46 6.07 -13.34
N VAL A 266 10.68 7.05 -12.88
CA VAL A 266 10.45 8.33 -13.61
C VAL A 266 11.51 9.37 -13.29
N ALA A 267 12.19 9.22 -12.16
CA ALA A 267 13.39 9.93 -11.74
C ALA A 267 14.20 8.99 -10.83
N PRO A 268 15.53 9.17 -10.68
CA PRO A 268 16.33 8.32 -9.81
C PRO A 268 15.71 8.18 -8.41
N GLY A 269 15.40 6.95 -8.01
CA GLY A 269 14.79 6.63 -6.71
C GLY A 269 13.26 6.76 -6.65
N LEU A 270 12.58 7.13 -7.73
CA LEU A 270 11.12 7.27 -7.77
C LEU A 270 10.50 6.43 -8.89
N VAL A 271 9.87 5.32 -8.50
CA VAL A 271 9.02 4.50 -9.38
C VAL A 271 7.59 5.01 -9.30
N MET A 272 6.94 5.20 -10.45
CA MET A 272 5.55 5.67 -10.50
C MET A 272 4.63 4.64 -11.15
N ALA A 273 3.49 4.40 -10.50
CA ALA A 273 2.56 3.34 -10.86
C ALA A 273 1.09 3.78 -10.78
N GLY A 274 0.22 2.98 -11.37
CA GLY A 274 -1.21 3.21 -11.41
C GLY A 274 -1.57 4.51 -12.12
N MET A 275 -2.68 5.11 -11.71
CA MET A 275 -3.21 6.29 -12.39
C MET A 275 -2.43 7.58 -12.15
N GLU A 276 -1.55 7.64 -11.15
CA GLU A 276 -0.65 8.78 -10.97
C GLU A 276 0.26 8.97 -12.20
N LEU A 277 0.71 7.86 -12.79
CA LEU A 277 1.49 7.88 -14.03
C LEU A 277 0.74 8.52 -15.20
N SER A 278 -0.60 8.45 -15.21
CA SER A 278 -1.39 9.08 -16.27
C SER A 278 -1.31 10.61 -16.24
N GLU A 279 -1.18 11.21 -15.05
CA GLU A 279 -0.99 12.64 -14.87
C GLU A 279 0.43 13.06 -15.26
N PHE A 280 1.42 12.23 -14.92
CA PHE A 280 2.80 12.44 -15.31
C PHE A 280 3.00 12.38 -16.84
N ASP A 281 2.56 11.30 -17.48
CA ASP A 281 2.80 11.04 -18.92
C ASP A 281 1.70 11.58 -19.86
N GLY A 282 0.58 12.08 -19.32
CA GLY A 282 -0.56 12.53 -20.11
C GLY A 282 -1.27 11.41 -20.86
N LYS A 283 -1.57 10.30 -20.18
CA LYS A 283 -2.25 9.13 -20.76
C LYS A 283 -3.76 9.18 -20.53
N ASN A 284 -4.50 8.44 -21.36
CA ASN A 284 -5.94 8.24 -21.19
C ASN A 284 -6.25 7.57 -19.85
N ARG A 285 -7.43 7.85 -19.28
CA ARG A 285 -7.99 7.09 -18.16
C ARG A 285 -8.77 5.86 -18.64
N MET A 286 -8.86 4.82 -17.81
CA MET A 286 -9.65 3.62 -18.12
C MET A 286 -11.05 3.63 -17.49
N GLY A 287 -11.29 4.43 -16.44
CA GLY A 287 -12.57 4.38 -15.72
C GLY A 287 -12.73 3.07 -14.94
N PRO A 288 -13.91 2.41 -14.96
CA PRO A 288 -14.22 1.32 -14.03
C PRO A 288 -13.70 -0.07 -14.45
N THR A 289 -12.41 -0.17 -14.80
CA THR A 289 -11.71 -1.44 -15.03
C THR A 289 -10.34 -1.41 -14.33
N PHE A 290 -9.93 -2.54 -13.74
CA PHE A 290 -8.82 -2.58 -12.78
C PHE A 290 -7.61 -3.38 -13.24
N GLY A 291 -7.66 -3.98 -14.43
CA GLY A 291 -6.56 -4.81 -14.96
C GLY A 291 -5.26 -4.02 -15.12
N GLY A 292 -5.35 -2.78 -15.60
CA GLY A 292 -4.20 -1.87 -15.72
C GLY A 292 -3.57 -1.51 -14.38
N MET A 293 -4.35 -1.39 -13.29
CA MET A 293 -3.80 -1.12 -11.96
C MET A 293 -3.03 -2.30 -11.40
N ILE A 294 -3.57 -3.52 -11.57
CA ILE A 294 -2.90 -4.77 -11.19
C ILE A 294 -1.59 -4.93 -11.97
N GLY A 295 -1.66 -4.86 -13.30
CA GLY A 295 -0.49 -4.99 -14.16
C GLY A 295 0.59 -3.93 -13.86
N SER A 296 0.18 -2.70 -13.59
CA SER A 296 1.08 -1.61 -13.22
C SER A 296 1.72 -1.86 -11.85
N GLY A 297 0.97 -2.29 -10.84
CA GLY A 297 1.54 -2.66 -9.54
C GLY A 297 2.58 -3.78 -9.64
N ILE A 298 2.32 -4.80 -10.46
CA ILE A 298 3.29 -5.89 -10.73
C ILE A 298 4.55 -5.33 -11.41
N LYS A 299 4.38 -4.46 -12.42
CA LYS A 299 5.50 -3.84 -13.12
C LYS A 299 6.31 -2.91 -12.20
N ALA A 300 5.66 -2.20 -11.27
CA ALA A 300 6.32 -1.35 -10.29
C ALA A 300 7.21 -2.16 -9.34
N ALA A 301 6.73 -3.32 -8.90
CA ALA A 301 7.54 -4.25 -8.10
C ALA A 301 8.76 -4.74 -8.91
N TYR A 302 8.55 -5.13 -10.17
CA TYR A 302 9.65 -5.53 -11.06
C TYR A 302 10.72 -4.44 -11.21
N GLU A 303 10.34 -3.20 -11.46
CA GLU A 303 11.29 -2.08 -11.60
C GLU A 303 11.99 -1.75 -10.30
N THR A 304 11.28 -1.82 -9.17
CA THR A 304 11.86 -1.60 -7.84
C THR A 304 12.95 -2.62 -7.53
N LEU A 305 12.70 -3.91 -7.80
CA LEU A 305 13.72 -4.96 -7.63
C LEU A 305 14.90 -4.75 -8.57
N ARG A 306 14.64 -4.42 -9.85
CA ARG A 306 15.71 -4.11 -10.81
C ARG A 306 16.62 -2.98 -10.31
N ILE A 307 16.06 -1.93 -9.71
CA ILE A 307 16.82 -0.81 -9.15
C ILE A 307 17.65 -1.29 -7.96
N LEU A 308 17.02 -1.94 -6.97
CA LEU A 308 17.68 -2.39 -5.74
C LEU A 308 18.82 -3.38 -6.02
N ASP A 309 18.64 -4.28 -6.99
CA ASP A 309 19.66 -5.25 -7.38
C ASP A 309 20.80 -4.61 -8.20
N SER A 310 20.63 -3.36 -8.64
CA SER A 310 21.61 -2.60 -9.43
C SER A 310 22.37 -1.54 -8.64
N VAL A 311 22.21 -1.47 -7.32
CA VAL A 311 22.84 -0.45 -6.48
C VAL A 311 23.31 -1.02 -5.15
N THR A 312 24.35 -0.42 -4.58
CA THR A 312 24.75 -0.68 -3.19
C THR A 312 24.04 0.31 -2.27
N VAL A 313 23.34 -0.19 -1.25
CA VAL A 313 22.61 0.61 -0.26
C VAL A 313 23.25 0.50 1.12
N VAL A 314 23.49 1.64 1.77
CA VAL A 314 23.94 1.72 3.17
C VAL A 314 23.04 2.71 3.90
N ASP A 315 22.43 2.29 5.01
CA ASP A 315 21.50 3.09 5.81
C ASP A 315 20.40 3.77 4.98
N GLY A 316 19.84 3.03 4.02
CA GLY A 316 18.78 3.50 3.13
C GLY A 316 19.23 4.45 2.02
N LYS A 317 20.53 4.70 1.87
CA LYS A 317 21.09 5.57 0.83
C LYS A 317 21.85 4.76 -0.20
N VAL A 318 21.70 5.13 -1.47
CA VAL A 318 22.48 4.56 -2.58
C VAL A 318 23.88 5.16 -2.57
N VAL A 319 24.92 4.33 -2.43
CA VAL A 319 26.32 4.78 -2.27
C VAL A 319 27.25 4.39 -3.41
N ALA A 320 26.88 3.40 -4.24
CA ALA A 320 27.66 2.96 -5.38
C ALA A 320 26.81 2.13 -6.36
N ALA A 321 27.36 1.88 -7.56
CA ALA A 321 26.92 0.81 -8.44
C ALA A 321 27.24 -0.57 -7.81
N PRO A 322 26.77 -1.70 -8.38
CA PRO A 322 27.14 -3.02 -7.87
C PRO A 322 28.65 -3.23 -8.01
N ALA A 323 29.23 -4.00 -7.08
CA ALA A 323 30.60 -4.49 -7.19
C ALA A 323 30.75 -5.53 -8.32
#